data_AF-A4BVM1-F1
#
_entry.id   AF-A4BVM1-F1
#
_cell.length_a   1.000
_cell.length_b   1.000
_cell.length_c   1.000
_cell.angle_alpha   90.00
_cell.angle_beta   90.00
_cell.angle_gamma   90.00
#
_symmetry.space_group_name_H-M   'P 1'
#
loop_
_entity.id
_entity.type
_entity.pdbx_description
1 polymer ?
#
loop_
_entity_poly.entity_id
_entity_poly.type
_entity_poly.pdbx_seq_one_letter_code
_entity_poly.pdbx_strand_id
1 'polypeptide(L)'
;MWIEAFSGRAGNAKVEGDKDDYLAATGKHRRNGRVSSEHDMNEPAQRLGSMDALNARLEPMHLRQRLGIESEGEAPVFGRGRTYFHPENALSLRRLLQLALRLSGLYRRGQRNAQDIGLVHHRLPIRNLPAALIGLRLLHITDLHLDAHPDFPRLLAERVRALDYDVCVLTGDYRYRTCGPLEPALAGLHHLRRHLREPVYAVLGNHDSIRMVPPMEEMGIRVLLNEWGRLERGSQSLYFVGVDDPHFFRADNLERACRGVPEQAPSILLCHSPELYRQAAHSGFDAMLCGHTHGGQIRLPGGIALLTNADCPRNFTAGAWRYRALYGYTSVGAGSSIVGVRFNCRPEVVLHRLDRAKADQ
;
A
#
# COMPACT_ATOMS: atom_id res chain seq x y z
N MET A 1 25.50 56.18 12.16
CA MET A 1 25.39 55.91 13.62
C MET A 1 25.11 54.41 13.74
N TRP A 2 26.05 53.49 14.00
CA TRP A 2 26.92 53.36 15.20
C TRP A 2 26.04 53.47 16.48
N ILE A 3 26.00 52.55 17.45
CA ILE A 3 26.90 51.46 17.88
C ILE A 3 26.16 50.63 18.99
N GLU A 4 26.56 49.35 19.20
CA GLU A 4 26.69 48.50 20.43
C GLU A 4 25.71 48.61 21.64
N ALA A 5 25.61 47.70 22.61
CA ALA A 5 25.99 46.31 22.90
C ALA A 5 25.26 45.97 24.22
N PHE A 6 25.02 44.68 24.52
CA PHE A 6 25.22 44.20 25.89
C PHE A 6 25.60 42.72 25.88
N SER A 7 26.76 42.46 26.46
CA SER A 7 27.39 41.18 26.69
C SER A 7 26.96 40.62 28.06
N GLY A 8 26.90 39.30 28.16
CA GLY A 8 26.72 38.59 29.43
C GLY A 8 27.26 37.17 29.32
N ARG A 9 28.50 36.97 29.78
CA ARG A 9 29.13 35.66 30.02
C ARG A 9 28.74 35.15 31.41
N ALA A 10 28.44 33.86 31.52
CA ALA A 10 28.79 32.93 32.60
C ALA A 10 28.14 31.58 32.23
N GLY A 11 28.72 30.40 32.39
CA GLY A 11 29.97 29.92 32.97
C GLY A 11 29.87 28.39 32.94
N ASN A 12 30.97 27.70 32.61
CA ASN A 12 31.09 26.24 32.64
C ASN A 12 30.88 25.69 34.06
N ALA A 13 30.18 24.56 34.17
CA ALA A 13 30.36 23.62 35.28
C ALA A 13 30.29 22.18 34.74
N LYS A 14 31.46 21.55 34.65
CA LYS A 14 31.65 20.10 34.62
C LYS A 14 31.26 19.55 35.99
N VAL A 15 30.58 18.40 36.01
CA VAL A 15 30.55 17.53 37.18
C VAL A 15 30.94 16.13 36.71
N GLU A 16 32.13 15.72 37.14
CA GLU A 16 32.60 14.33 37.19
C GLU A 16 31.93 13.58 38.35
N GLY A 17 31.82 12.26 38.20
CA GLY A 17 31.35 11.30 39.21
C GLY A 17 31.10 9.98 38.47
N ASP A 18 32.15 9.23 38.16
CA ASP A 18 32.88 8.23 38.96
C ASP A 18 32.22 6.84 38.95
N LYS A 19 33.11 5.86 38.93
CA LYS A 19 33.05 4.49 38.45
C LYS A 19 32.39 3.50 39.42
N ASP A 20 32.27 2.28 38.87
CA ASP A 20 32.21 0.98 39.53
C ASP A 20 30.83 0.52 40.03
N ASP A 21 30.24 -0.47 39.35
CA ASP A 21 30.33 -1.86 39.80
C ASP A 21 29.64 -2.83 38.81
N TYR A 22 29.87 -4.13 39.02
CA TYR A 22 29.24 -5.32 38.38
C TYR A 22 30.03 -6.05 37.28
N LEU A 23 31.05 -6.79 37.72
CA LEU A 23 31.41 -8.09 37.15
C LEU A 23 31.90 -9.03 38.25
N ALA A 24 31.11 -10.07 38.58
CA ALA A 24 31.60 -11.39 38.97
C ALA A 24 30.43 -12.37 39.19
N ALA A 25 30.34 -13.39 38.33
CA ALA A 25 30.27 -14.80 38.73
C ALA A 25 29.90 -15.64 37.50
N THR A 26 30.82 -16.50 37.04
CA THR A 26 30.66 -17.96 37.09
C THR A 26 31.82 -18.67 36.36
N GLY A 27 32.47 -19.58 37.08
CA GLY A 27 32.85 -20.91 36.57
C GLY A 27 34.10 -21.06 35.72
N LYS A 28 35.24 -21.42 36.34
CA LYS A 28 36.36 -22.13 35.68
C LYS A 28 36.35 -23.59 36.13
N HIS A 29 36.27 -24.55 35.20
CA HIS A 29 36.99 -25.82 35.35
C HIS A 29 37.27 -26.57 34.02
N ARG A 30 38.58 -26.79 33.82
CA ARG A 30 39.31 -27.95 33.24
C ARG A 30 39.22 -28.35 31.75
N ARG A 31 40.38 -28.18 31.09
CA ARG A 31 41.24 -29.15 30.34
C ARG A 31 40.56 -30.29 29.54
N ASN A 32 40.78 -30.34 28.21
CA ASN A 32 41.82 -31.14 27.51
C ASN A 32 41.47 -31.32 26.01
N GLY A 33 42.49 -31.46 25.16
CA GLY A 33 42.41 -32.31 23.96
C GLY A 33 42.41 -31.61 22.59
N ARG A 34 43.56 -31.65 21.92
CA ARG A 34 43.71 -31.52 20.45
C ARG A 34 42.75 -32.47 19.71
N VAL A 35 42.12 -32.02 18.63
CA VAL A 35 42.15 -32.62 17.26
C VAL A 35 41.78 -31.53 16.24
N SER A 36 42.52 -31.53 15.13
CA SER A 36 42.35 -30.77 13.90
C SER A 36 41.01 -30.97 13.18
N SER A 37 40.42 -29.90 12.63
CA SER A 37 39.75 -29.94 11.33
C SER A 37 39.40 -28.53 10.87
N GLU A 38 39.91 -28.14 9.71
CA GLU A 38 39.31 -27.13 8.84
C GLU A 38 37.82 -27.45 8.68
N HIS A 39 36.93 -26.51 9.03
CA HIS A 39 35.53 -26.50 8.62
C HIS A 39 35.09 -25.05 8.42
N ASP A 40 35.14 -24.67 7.14
CA ASP A 40 34.12 -23.90 6.43
C ASP A 40 33.51 -22.68 7.15
N MET A 41 34.23 -21.56 7.06
CA MET A 41 33.63 -20.22 7.15
C MET A 41 32.95 -19.90 5.82
N ASN A 42 31.83 -20.57 5.52
CA ASN A 42 31.00 -20.25 4.38
C ASN A 42 29.57 -20.80 4.55
N GLU A 43 28.76 -20.16 5.41
CA GLU A 43 27.31 -20.21 5.25
C GLU A 43 26.82 -18.88 4.67
N PRO A 44 26.17 -18.88 3.49
CA PRO A 44 25.69 -17.68 2.86
C PRO A 44 24.49 -17.14 3.66
N ALA A 45 24.56 -15.84 3.96
CA ALA A 45 23.40 -15.05 4.33
C ALA A 45 22.23 -15.40 3.41
N GLN A 46 21.18 -15.95 4.01
CA GLN A 46 19.94 -16.33 3.36
C GLN A 46 19.43 -15.14 2.53
N ARG A 47 19.14 -15.41 1.26
CA ARG A 47 18.74 -14.43 0.25
C ARG A 47 17.46 -13.69 0.67
N LEU A 48 17.64 -12.55 1.34
CA LEU A 48 16.79 -11.38 1.10
C LEU A 48 16.99 -11.00 -0.37
N GLY A 49 15.92 -11.04 -1.16
CA GLY A 49 15.90 -10.47 -2.50
C GLY A 49 16.49 -9.06 -2.43
N SER A 50 17.62 -8.86 -3.09
CA SER A 50 18.34 -7.60 -2.95
C SER A 50 17.71 -6.53 -3.83
N MET A 51 17.89 -5.27 -3.43
CA MET A 51 17.57 -4.12 -4.28
C MET A 51 18.25 -4.18 -5.66
N ASP A 52 19.32 -4.98 -5.80
CA ASP A 52 19.99 -5.20 -7.10
C ASP A 52 19.12 -5.98 -8.07
N ALA A 53 18.37 -6.98 -7.59
CA ALA A 53 17.43 -7.74 -8.42
C ALA A 53 16.32 -6.81 -8.94
N LEU A 54 15.83 -5.90 -8.09
CA LEU A 54 14.86 -4.90 -8.48
C LEU A 54 15.46 -3.90 -9.49
N ASN A 55 16.71 -3.48 -9.28
CA ASN A 55 17.45 -2.60 -10.20
C ASN A 55 17.69 -3.24 -11.57
N ALA A 56 17.81 -4.57 -11.65
CA ALA A 56 17.95 -5.29 -12.90
C ALA A 56 16.62 -5.43 -13.66
N ARG A 57 15.48 -5.46 -12.95
CA ARG A 57 14.14 -5.57 -13.55
C ARG A 57 13.58 -4.21 -13.98
N LEU A 58 13.73 -3.20 -13.14
CA LEU A 58 13.25 -1.84 -13.40
C LEU A 58 14.26 -1.08 -14.27
N GLU A 59 13.81 -0.01 -14.95
CA GLU A 59 14.79 0.90 -15.55
C GLU A 59 15.65 1.53 -14.45
N PRO A 60 16.97 1.64 -14.67
CA PRO A 60 17.84 2.35 -13.73
C PRO A 60 17.36 3.77 -13.44
N MET A 61 16.72 4.43 -14.42
CA MET A 61 16.16 5.77 -14.23
C MET A 61 14.95 5.77 -13.28
N HIS A 62 14.04 4.80 -13.42
CA HIS A 62 12.82 4.75 -12.61
C HIS A 62 13.15 4.47 -11.14
N LEU A 63 14.02 3.49 -10.84
CA LEU A 63 14.40 3.18 -9.48
C LEU A 63 15.13 4.36 -8.80
N ARG A 64 16.07 5.02 -9.50
CA ARG A 64 16.75 6.22 -8.97
C ARG A 64 15.78 7.35 -8.71
N GLN A 65 14.85 7.61 -9.63
CA GLN A 65 13.82 8.63 -9.46
C GLN A 65 12.96 8.32 -8.23
N ARG A 66 12.48 7.08 -8.09
CA ARG A 66 11.59 6.69 -7.00
C ARG A 66 12.27 6.78 -5.64
N LEU A 67 13.51 6.31 -5.51
CA LEU A 67 14.30 6.43 -4.29
C LEU A 67 14.65 7.88 -3.94
N GLY A 68 14.92 8.72 -4.95
CA GLY A 68 15.18 10.15 -4.76
C GLY A 68 13.95 10.91 -4.26
N ILE A 69 12.79 10.68 -4.86
CA ILE A 69 11.53 11.31 -4.41
C ILE A 69 11.16 10.83 -3.01
N GLU A 70 11.35 9.54 -2.70
CA GLU A 70 11.13 9.01 -1.34
C GLU A 70 12.01 9.69 -0.30
N SER A 71 13.32 9.77 -0.53
CA SER A 71 14.25 10.36 0.44
C SER A 71 13.99 11.85 0.67
N GLU A 72 13.57 12.58 -0.37
CA GLU A 72 13.11 13.97 -0.24
C GLU A 72 11.80 14.10 0.55
N GLY A 73 10.91 13.10 0.48
CA GLY A 73 9.66 13.05 1.24
C GLY A 73 9.82 12.60 2.70
N GLU A 74 10.90 11.88 3.02
CA GLU A 74 11.30 11.57 4.40
C GLU A 74 11.88 12.80 5.11
N ALA A 75 12.46 13.74 4.35
CA ALA A 75 12.76 15.07 4.86
C ALA A 75 11.45 15.85 5.10
N PRO A 76 11.34 16.68 6.16
CA PRO A 76 10.16 17.49 6.41
C PRO A 76 10.02 18.59 5.34
N VAL A 77 9.55 18.21 4.15
CA VAL A 77 9.30 19.09 3.01
C VAL A 77 7.81 19.06 2.70
N PHE A 78 7.22 20.24 2.79
CA PHE A 78 5.79 20.51 2.73
C PHE A 78 5.17 20.17 1.35
N GLY A 79 4.00 19.51 1.34
CA GLY A 79 2.97 19.67 0.29
C GLY A 79 3.18 19.01 -1.08
N ARG A 80 3.62 17.74 -1.18
CA ARG A 80 3.91 17.09 -2.48
C ARG A 80 2.77 16.27 -3.13
N GLY A 81 1.66 16.03 -2.45
CA GLY A 81 0.49 15.39 -3.07
C GLY A 81 -0.25 16.35 -4.03
N ARG A 82 -1.06 15.82 -4.96
CA ARG A 82 -1.95 16.67 -5.79
C ARG A 82 -2.90 17.54 -4.96
N THR A 83 -3.11 17.18 -3.69
CA THR A 83 -3.77 18.01 -2.70
C THR A 83 -2.76 18.53 -1.66
N TYR A 84 -2.85 19.83 -1.34
CA TYR A 84 -1.99 20.52 -0.37
C TYR A 84 -2.27 20.04 1.06
N PHE A 85 -1.79 18.86 1.44
CA PHE A 85 -1.87 18.37 2.82
C PHE A 85 -0.59 18.68 3.59
N HIS A 86 -0.71 19.54 4.59
CA HIS A 86 0.35 19.94 5.50
C HIS A 86 0.50 18.90 6.63
N PRO A 87 1.66 18.23 6.81
CA PRO A 87 1.83 17.16 7.80
C PRO A 87 1.61 17.63 9.25
N GLU A 88 1.99 18.86 9.59
CA GLU A 88 1.75 19.50 10.89
C GLU A 88 0.24 19.76 11.15
N ASN A 89 -0.49 20.14 10.10
CA ASN A 89 -1.95 20.29 10.16
C ASN A 89 -2.63 18.92 10.23
N ALA A 90 -2.11 17.91 9.54
CA ALA A 90 -2.58 16.54 9.63
C ALA A 90 -2.44 15.96 11.05
N LEU A 91 -1.28 16.16 11.68
CA LEU A 91 -0.99 15.74 13.05
C LEU A 91 -1.86 16.47 14.07
N SER A 92 -2.01 17.78 13.92
CA SER A 92 -2.83 18.62 14.81
C SER A 92 -4.33 18.32 14.65
N LEU A 93 -4.80 18.20 13.41
CA LEU A 93 -6.17 17.81 13.07
C LEU A 93 -6.48 16.40 13.56
N ARG A 94 -5.56 15.45 13.40
CA ARG A 94 -5.68 14.07 13.92
C ARG A 94 -5.90 14.07 15.42
N ARG A 95 -5.06 14.80 16.18
CA ARG A 95 -5.18 14.89 17.65
C ARG A 95 -6.50 15.53 18.07
N LEU A 96 -6.88 16.64 17.43
CA LEU A 96 -8.14 17.33 17.68
C LEU A 96 -9.35 16.43 17.39
N LEU A 97 -9.36 15.77 16.24
CA LEU A 97 -10.42 14.86 15.84
C LEU A 97 -10.54 13.66 16.78
N GLN A 98 -9.41 13.06 17.19
CA GLN A 98 -9.42 11.98 18.18
C GLN A 98 -9.97 12.44 19.53
N LEU A 99 -9.56 13.62 20.01
CA LEU A 99 -10.06 14.19 21.25
C LEU A 99 -11.59 14.42 21.18
N ALA A 100 -12.07 15.07 20.12
CA ALA A 100 -13.49 15.31 19.90
C ALA A 100 -14.31 14.01 19.84
N LEU A 101 -13.79 12.98 19.15
CA LEU A 101 -14.43 11.66 19.08
C LEU A 101 -14.45 10.94 20.44
N ARG A 102 -13.41 11.12 21.26
CA ARG A 102 -13.36 10.54 22.61
C ARG A 102 -14.34 11.23 23.55
N LEU A 103 -14.36 12.57 23.54
CA LEU A 103 -15.27 13.38 24.37
C LEU A 103 -16.74 13.16 24.00
N SER A 104 -17.05 12.93 22.73
CA SER A 104 -18.42 12.60 22.27
C SER A 104 -18.81 11.13 22.49
N GLY A 105 -17.91 10.28 22.99
CA GLY A 105 -18.16 8.83 23.15
C GLY A 105 -18.20 8.03 21.83
N LEU A 106 -18.00 8.69 20.68
CA LEU A 106 -18.09 8.07 19.36
C LEU A 106 -16.83 7.27 18.98
N TYR A 107 -15.68 7.52 19.62
CA TYR A 107 -14.41 6.90 19.26
C TYR A 107 -14.47 5.36 19.24
N ARG A 108 -14.98 4.74 20.30
CA ARG A 108 -15.11 3.27 20.38
C ARG A 108 -16.06 2.71 19.32
N ARG A 109 -17.15 3.42 19.01
CA ARG A 109 -18.07 3.04 17.91
C ARG A 109 -17.34 3.10 16.58
N GLY A 110 -16.60 4.18 16.32
CA GLY A 110 -15.81 4.34 15.12
C GLY A 110 -14.74 3.25 14.94
N GLN A 111 -14.07 2.84 16.03
CA GLN A 111 -13.10 1.74 16.00
C GLN A 111 -13.76 0.40 15.67
N ARG A 112 -14.91 0.08 16.27
CA ARG A 112 -15.66 -1.13 15.93
C ARG A 112 -16.09 -1.13 14.46
N ASN A 113 -16.57 0.01 13.96
CA ASN A 113 -16.91 0.15 12.53
C ASN A 113 -15.68 -0.06 11.63
N ALA A 114 -14.51 0.41 12.04
CA ALA A 114 -13.26 0.24 11.29
C ALA A 114 -12.78 -1.22 11.24
N GLN A 115 -13.17 -2.03 12.22
CA GLN A 115 -12.87 -3.46 12.27
C GLN A 115 -13.96 -4.32 11.63
N ASP A 116 -15.11 -3.74 11.27
CA ASP A 116 -16.25 -4.52 10.77
C ASP A 116 -15.93 -5.18 9.44
N ILE A 117 -15.22 -4.57 8.49
CA ILE A 117 -14.89 -5.09 7.15
C ILE A 117 -16.14 -5.65 6.40
N GLY A 118 -16.35 -5.30 5.15
CA GLY A 118 -17.43 -5.80 4.30
C GLY A 118 -16.86 -6.80 3.31
N LEU A 119 -17.66 -7.78 2.89
CA LEU A 119 -17.43 -8.45 1.61
C LEU A 119 -18.40 -7.84 0.61
N VAL A 120 -17.88 -7.25 -0.46
CA VAL A 120 -18.70 -6.69 -1.54
C VAL A 120 -18.54 -7.56 -2.77
N HIS A 121 -19.65 -8.00 -3.35
CA HIS A 121 -19.65 -8.67 -4.65
C HIS A 121 -19.92 -7.65 -5.74
N HIS A 122 -19.04 -7.57 -6.74
CA HIS A 122 -19.16 -6.63 -7.84
C HIS A 122 -19.01 -7.34 -9.18
N ARG A 123 -19.82 -6.96 -10.18
CA ARG A 123 -19.61 -7.44 -11.55
C ARG A 123 -18.72 -6.45 -12.28
N LEU A 124 -17.58 -6.90 -12.81
CA LEU A 124 -16.64 -6.05 -13.52
C LEU A 124 -16.74 -6.34 -15.03
N PRO A 125 -17.35 -5.46 -15.83
CA PRO A 125 -17.48 -5.66 -17.27
C PRO A 125 -16.15 -5.41 -17.99
N ILE A 126 -15.81 -6.30 -18.93
CA ILE A 126 -14.63 -6.20 -19.81
C ILE A 126 -15.09 -6.49 -21.25
N ARG A 127 -14.79 -5.61 -22.22
CA ARG A 127 -15.36 -5.68 -23.58
C ARG A 127 -14.95 -6.94 -24.31
N ASN A 128 -13.64 -7.18 -24.40
CA ASN A 128 -13.07 -8.30 -25.16
C ASN A 128 -12.79 -9.53 -24.29
N LEU A 129 -13.61 -9.77 -23.26
CA LEU A 129 -13.39 -10.88 -22.33
C LEU A 129 -13.62 -12.24 -23.02
N PRO A 130 -12.60 -13.10 -23.13
CA PRO A 130 -12.73 -14.43 -23.69
C PRO A 130 -13.68 -15.31 -22.89
N ALA A 131 -14.37 -16.24 -23.56
CA ALA A 131 -15.37 -17.10 -22.92
C ALA A 131 -14.82 -17.87 -21.71
N ALA A 132 -13.56 -18.35 -21.79
CA ALA A 132 -12.90 -19.07 -20.70
C ALA A 132 -12.70 -18.22 -19.43
N LEU A 133 -12.65 -16.90 -19.56
CA LEU A 133 -12.40 -15.96 -18.45
C LEU A 133 -13.70 -15.33 -17.90
N ILE A 134 -14.85 -15.60 -18.51
CA ILE A 134 -16.15 -15.16 -17.98
C ILE A 134 -16.42 -15.87 -16.66
N GLY A 135 -16.83 -15.09 -15.65
CA GLY A 135 -17.10 -15.59 -14.31
C GLY A 135 -15.85 -15.77 -13.44
N LEU A 136 -14.66 -15.45 -13.96
CA LEU A 136 -13.44 -15.40 -13.16
C LEU A 136 -13.62 -14.45 -11.98
N ARG A 137 -13.18 -14.87 -10.81
CA ARG A 137 -13.32 -14.15 -9.56
C ARG A 137 -11.99 -13.59 -9.12
N LEU A 138 -11.96 -12.27 -9.01
CA LEU A 138 -10.80 -11.49 -8.62
C LEU A 138 -11.08 -10.89 -7.24
N LEU A 139 -10.29 -11.28 -6.25
CA LEU A 139 -10.29 -10.65 -4.92
C LEU A 139 -9.45 -9.38 -4.99
N HIS A 140 -10.04 -8.25 -4.61
CA HIS A 140 -9.39 -6.94 -4.60
C HIS A 140 -9.35 -6.41 -3.17
N ILE A 141 -8.13 -6.15 -2.69
CA ILE A 141 -7.85 -5.60 -1.36
C ILE A 141 -6.94 -4.39 -1.54
N THR A 142 -7.19 -3.32 -0.80
CA THR A 142 -6.44 -2.07 -0.90
C THR A 142 -6.50 -1.31 0.42
N ASP A 143 -5.60 -0.35 0.59
CA ASP A 143 -5.55 0.56 1.72
C ASP A 143 -5.55 -0.23 3.03
N LEU A 144 -4.63 -1.17 3.14
CA LEU A 144 -4.57 -2.14 4.22
C LEU A 144 -4.07 -1.48 5.51
N HIS A 145 -3.04 -0.63 5.44
CA HIS A 145 -2.47 0.06 6.60
C HIS A 145 -2.23 -0.92 7.77
N LEU A 146 -1.52 -2.02 7.50
CA LEU A 146 -1.47 -3.23 8.33
C LEU A 146 -0.88 -3.01 9.72
N ASP A 147 -0.07 -1.98 9.86
CA ASP A 147 0.58 -1.53 11.09
C ASP A 147 -0.19 -0.44 11.84
N ALA A 148 -1.39 -0.05 11.36
CA ALA A 148 -2.25 0.93 12.04
C ALA A 148 -2.86 0.40 13.34
N HIS A 149 -3.09 -0.92 13.42
CA HIS A 149 -3.68 -1.58 14.59
C HIS A 149 -3.20 -3.04 14.69
N PRO A 150 -2.73 -3.52 15.86
CA PRO A 150 -2.10 -4.84 15.99
C PRO A 150 -3.02 -6.01 15.62
N ASP A 151 -4.32 -5.92 15.93
CA ASP A 151 -5.28 -6.98 15.59
C ASP A 151 -5.72 -6.98 14.12
N PHE A 152 -5.50 -5.89 13.37
CA PHE A 152 -6.10 -5.72 12.05
C PHE A 152 -5.64 -6.78 11.03
N PRO A 153 -4.34 -7.15 10.92
CA PRO A 153 -3.91 -8.20 10.02
C PRO A 153 -4.63 -9.54 10.25
N ARG A 154 -4.88 -9.91 11.51
CA ARG A 154 -5.60 -11.14 11.87
C ARG A 154 -7.07 -11.06 11.45
N LEU A 155 -7.74 -9.95 11.73
CA LEU A 155 -9.15 -9.76 11.36
C LEU A 155 -9.34 -9.79 9.83
N LEU A 156 -8.44 -9.17 9.10
CA LEU A 156 -8.45 -9.20 7.63
C LEU A 156 -8.18 -10.61 7.10
N ALA A 157 -7.19 -11.31 7.65
CA ALA A 157 -6.89 -12.70 7.30
C ALA A 157 -8.10 -13.63 7.52
N GLU A 158 -8.77 -13.52 8.67
CA GLU A 158 -10.00 -14.26 8.97
C GLU A 158 -11.10 -13.97 7.94
N ARG A 159 -11.20 -12.72 7.48
CA ARG A 159 -12.20 -12.34 6.48
C ARG A 159 -11.94 -12.94 5.11
N VAL A 160 -10.69 -13.03 4.68
CA VAL A 160 -10.34 -13.45 3.31
C VAL A 160 -10.10 -14.96 3.18
N ARG A 161 -9.70 -15.64 4.26
CA ARG A 161 -9.32 -17.07 4.24
C ARG A 161 -10.41 -17.99 3.68
N ALA A 162 -11.67 -17.68 3.93
CA ALA A 162 -12.80 -18.50 3.50
C ALA A 162 -13.34 -18.13 2.11
N LEU A 163 -12.79 -17.11 1.45
CA LEU A 163 -13.28 -16.66 0.17
C LEU A 163 -12.78 -17.57 -0.95
N ASP A 164 -13.68 -17.83 -1.89
CA ASP A 164 -13.39 -18.60 -3.07
C ASP A 164 -13.18 -17.63 -4.25
N TYR A 165 -11.97 -17.61 -4.80
CA TYR A 165 -11.53 -16.73 -5.87
C TYR A 165 -10.37 -17.36 -6.65
N ASP A 166 -10.11 -16.83 -7.85
CA ASP A 166 -9.13 -17.36 -8.80
C ASP A 166 -7.82 -16.55 -8.82
N VAL A 167 -7.87 -15.26 -8.47
CA VAL A 167 -6.71 -14.35 -8.42
C VAL A 167 -6.92 -13.27 -7.36
N CYS A 168 -5.85 -12.85 -6.70
CA CYS A 168 -5.87 -11.71 -5.78
C CYS A 168 -5.10 -10.53 -6.38
N VAL A 169 -5.64 -9.32 -6.24
CA VAL A 169 -4.96 -8.07 -6.55
C VAL A 169 -4.92 -7.17 -5.32
N LEU A 170 -3.76 -6.59 -5.07
CA LEU A 170 -3.50 -5.67 -3.97
C LEU A 170 -3.15 -4.28 -4.55
N THR A 171 -3.98 -3.27 -4.36
CA THR A 171 -3.74 -1.95 -4.99
C THR A 171 -3.15 -0.91 -4.05
N GLY A 172 -2.19 -1.30 -3.21
CA GLY A 172 -1.35 -0.39 -2.43
C GLY A 172 -1.85 -0.01 -1.03
N ASP A 173 -1.05 0.82 -0.37
CA ASP A 173 -1.16 1.29 1.00
C ASP A 173 -1.12 0.15 2.03
N TYR A 174 0.00 -0.56 2.07
CA TYR A 174 0.28 -1.61 3.05
C TYR A 174 0.72 -1.01 4.40
N ARG A 175 1.48 0.08 4.35
CA ARG A 175 2.05 0.77 5.51
C ARG A 175 1.20 1.98 5.91
N TYR A 176 1.10 2.26 7.21
CA TYR A 176 0.29 3.36 7.73
C TYR A 176 0.97 4.72 7.65
N ARG A 177 2.28 4.77 7.91
CA ARG A 177 3.07 5.99 7.77
C ARG A 177 3.72 6.05 6.40
N THR A 178 3.97 7.25 5.89
CA THR A 178 4.68 7.47 4.63
C THR A 178 6.21 7.39 4.78
N CYS A 179 6.72 7.37 6.01
CA CYS A 179 8.14 7.24 6.33
C CYS A 179 8.36 6.41 7.60
N GLY A 180 9.60 5.94 7.79
CA GLY A 180 10.01 5.14 8.94
C GLY A 180 9.96 3.63 8.69
N PRO A 181 9.95 2.82 9.77
CA PRO A 181 10.09 1.36 9.71
C PRO A 181 9.08 0.68 8.80
N LEU A 182 9.54 -0.31 8.03
CA LEU A 182 8.72 -1.10 7.10
C LEU A 182 8.27 -2.43 7.73
N GLU A 183 9.05 -2.90 8.70
CA GLU A 183 8.98 -4.23 9.30
C GLU A 183 7.59 -4.53 9.89
N PRO A 184 6.91 -3.60 10.60
CA PRO A 184 5.57 -3.89 11.12
C PRO A 184 4.54 -4.15 10.01
N ALA A 185 4.56 -3.36 8.93
CA ALA A 185 3.66 -3.53 7.79
C ALA A 185 3.98 -4.82 7.02
N LEU A 186 5.27 -5.11 6.80
CA LEU A 186 5.73 -6.35 6.15
C LEU A 186 5.38 -7.59 6.99
N ALA A 187 5.47 -7.54 8.32
CA ALA A 187 5.06 -8.63 9.19
C ALA A 187 3.54 -8.89 9.10
N GLY A 188 2.73 -7.82 9.09
CA GLY A 188 1.30 -7.91 8.85
C GLY A 188 0.97 -8.50 7.47
N LEU A 189 1.71 -8.09 6.44
CA LEU A 189 1.51 -8.56 5.07
C LEU A 189 1.90 -10.04 4.93
N HIS A 190 3.01 -10.43 5.54
CA HIS A 190 3.44 -11.82 5.61
C HIS A 190 2.39 -12.69 6.31
N HIS A 191 1.77 -12.20 7.39
CA HIS A 191 0.65 -12.90 8.02
C HIS A 191 -0.55 -13.06 7.08
N LEU A 192 -1.01 -11.98 6.46
CA LEU A 192 -2.12 -12.00 5.51
C LEU A 192 -1.86 -12.94 4.32
N ARG A 193 -0.66 -12.89 3.75
CA ARG A 193 -0.28 -13.61 2.53
C ARG A 193 -0.45 -15.12 2.64
N ARG A 194 -0.27 -15.69 3.84
CA ARG A 194 -0.51 -17.11 4.14
C ARG A 194 -1.96 -17.55 3.95
N HIS A 195 -2.89 -16.61 3.90
CA HIS A 195 -4.31 -16.84 3.71
C HIS A 195 -4.80 -16.46 2.32
N LEU A 196 -3.90 -15.99 1.45
CA LEU A 196 -4.22 -15.63 0.08
C LEU A 196 -3.84 -16.76 -0.88
N ARG A 197 -4.76 -17.11 -1.78
CA ARG A 197 -4.51 -17.98 -2.93
C ARG A 197 -3.72 -17.25 -4.00
N GLU A 198 -2.86 -18.00 -4.67
CA GLU A 198 -2.10 -17.54 -5.83
C GLU A 198 -2.93 -17.63 -7.12
N PRO A 199 -2.63 -16.79 -8.13
CA PRO A 199 -1.59 -15.75 -8.12
C PRO A 199 -2.02 -14.48 -7.37
N VAL A 200 -1.03 -13.72 -6.87
CA VAL A 200 -1.23 -12.42 -6.22
C VAL A 200 -0.45 -11.35 -6.99
N TYR A 201 -1.17 -10.36 -7.53
CA TYR A 201 -0.56 -9.18 -8.16
C TYR A 201 -0.69 -7.97 -7.23
N ALA A 202 0.29 -7.09 -7.24
CA ALA A 202 0.31 -5.91 -6.39
C ALA A 202 0.78 -4.65 -7.14
N VAL A 203 0.33 -3.48 -6.70
CA VAL A 203 0.98 -2.20 -6.96
C VAL A 203 1.22 -1.48 -5.64
N LEU A 204 2.12 -0.50 -5.62
CA LEU A 204 2.40 0.30 -4.44
C LEU A 204 1.42 1.48 -4.33
N GLY A 205 1.12 1.89 -3.10
CA GLY A 205 0.39 3.11 -2.80
C GLY A 205 1.30 4.26 -2.41
N ASN A 206 0.69 5.41 -2.09
CA ASN A 206 1.43 6.60 -1.68
C ASN A 206 2.05 6.47 -0.29
N HIS A 207 1.61 5.49 0.51
CA HIS A 207 2.25 5.16 1.78
C HIS A 207 3.38 4.17 1.67
N ASP A 208 3.64 3.55 0.52
CA ASP A 208 4.55 2.43 0.42
C ASP A 208 5.90 2.86 -0.16
N SER A 209 6.98 2.38 0.47
CA SER A 209 8.33 2.53 -0.08
C SER A 209 8.59 1.44 -1.11
N ILE A 210 9.31 1.79 -2.18
CA ILE A 210 9.81 0.84 -3.18
C ILE A 210 10.70 -0.24 -2.54
N ARG A 211 11.28 0.02 -1.36
CA ARG A 211 12.04 -0.95 -0.58
C ARG A 211 11.20 -2.11 -0.02
N MET A 212 9.88 -1.99 -0.06
CA MET A 212 8.97 -3.10 0.30
C MET A 212 8.89 -4.16 -0.81
N VAL A 213 9.29 -3.83 -2.05
CA VAL A 213 9.09 -4.72 -3.20
C VAL A 213 9.86 -6.04 -3.06
N PRO A 214 11.17 -6.06 -2.77
CA PRO A 214 11.87 -7.34 -2.66
C PRO A 214 11.27 -8.30 -1.60
N PRO A 215 11.01 -7.88 -0.35
CA PRO A 215 10.38 -8.78 0.62
C PRO A 215 8.94 -9.17 0.25
N MET A 216 8.18 -8.31 -0.45
CA MET A 216 6.86 -8.71 -0.97
C MET A 216 6.99 -9.83 -2.02
N GLU A 217 7.98 -9.75 -2.90
CA GLU A 217 8.21 -10.74 -3.94
C GLU A 217 8.73 -12.06 -3.38
N GLU A 218 9.55 -12.03 -2.33
CA GLU A 218 9.91 -13.22 -1.56
C GLU A 218 8.69 -13.93 -0.96
N MET A 219 7.62 -13.19 -0.63
CA MET A 219 6.36 -13.76 -0.18
C MET A 219 5.47 -14.28 -1.33
N GLY A 220 5.98 -14.31 -2.56
CA GLY A 220 5.24 -14.74 -3.75
C GLY A 220 4.14 -13.76 -4.15
N ILE A 221 4.33 -12.45 -3.90
CA ILE A 221 3.47 -11.38 -4.42
C ILE A 221 4.18 -10.76 -5.62
N ARG A 222 3.56 -10.80 -6.80
CA ARG A 222 4.13 -10.15 -7.99
C ARG A 222 3.80 -8.66 -7.97
N VAL A 223 4.76 -7.83 -7.59
CA VAL A 223 4.59 -6.37 -7.62
C VAL A 223 4.84 -5.84 -9.03
N LEU A 224 3.92 -5.03 -9.53
CA LEU A 224 3.93 -4.45 -10.87
C LEU A 224 4.26 -2.96 -10.76
N LEU A 225 5.48 -2.56 -11.16
CA LEU A 225 5.93 -1.17 -11.12
C LEU A 225 6.11 -0.62 -12.54
N ASN A 226 5.00 -0.15 -13.12
CA ASN A 226 4.92 0.19 -14.54
C ASN A 226 5.23 -1.04 -15.41
N GLU A 227 4.61 -2.17 -15.05
CA GLU A 227 4.81 -3.50 -15.60
C GLU A 227 3.45 -4.20 -15.74
N TRP A 228 3.44 -5.38 -16.36
CA TRP A 228 2.24 -6.19 -16.46
C TRP A 228 2.46 -7.64 -16.01
N GLY A 229 1.37 -8.28 -15.62
CA GLY A 229 1.26 -9.70 -15.33
C GLY A 229 0.20 -10.35 -16.21
N ARG A 230 0.38 -11.64 -16.51
CA ARG A 230 -0.55 -12.43 -17.33
C ARG A 230 -1.12 -13.57 -16.51
N LEU A 231 -2.43 -13.72 -16.56
CA LEU A 231 -3.16 -14.86 -16.03
C LEU A 231 -3.73 -15.66 -17.20
N GLU A 232 -3.41 -16.95 -17.24
CA GLU A 232 -3.82 -17.84 -18.33
C GLU A 232 -4.92 -18.79 -17.89
N ARG A 233 -5.86 -19.05 -18.80
CA ARG A 233 -6.86 -20.12 -18.67
C ARG A 233 -7.02 -20.82 -20.01
N GLY A 234 -6.36 -21.96 -20.14
CA GLY A 234 -6.18 -22.61 -21.43
C GLY A 234 -5.33 -21.74 -22.36
N SER A 235 -5.80 -21.49 -23.58
CA SER A 235 -5.12 -20.61 -24.55
C SER A 235 -5.48 -19.12 -24.42
N GLN A 236 -6.36 -18.76 -23.46
CA GLN A 236 -6.83 -17.40 -23.27
C GLN A 236 -6.09 -16.73 -22.12
N SER A 237 -5.84 -15.43 -22.26
CA SER A 237 -5.07 -14.65 -21.30
C SER A 237 -5.83 -13.41 -20.84
N LEU A 238 -5.64 -13.04 -19.57
CA LEU A 238 -6.03 -11.76 -18.99
C LEU A 238 -4.76 -11.04 -18.53
N TYR A 239 -4.65 -9.75 -18.84
CA TYR A 239 -3.51 -8.94 -18.45
C TYR A 239 -3.85 -8.04 -17.26
N PHE A 240 -3.00 -8.06 -16.25
CA PHE A 240 -2.99 -7.08 -15.16
C PHE A 240 -1.89 -6.08 -15.45
N VAL A 241 -2.24 -4.84 -15.73
CA VAL A 241 -1.27 -3.77 -15.96
C VAL A 241 -1.17 -2.96 -14.68
N GLY A 242 0.01 -2.88 -14.08
CA GLY A 242 0.23 -2.14 -12.84
C GLY A 242 1.14 -0.95 -13.06
N VAL A 243 0.76 0.20 -12.50
CA VAL A 243 1.58 1.41 -12.51
C VAL A 243 2.01 1.77 -11.09
N ASP A 244 3.16 2.43 -10.97
CA ASP A 244 3.58 3.05 -9.71
C ASP A 244 2.63 4.23 -9.35
N ASP A 245 2.79 4.79 -8.15
CA ASP A 245 1.86 5.76 -7.57
C ASP A 245 1.76 7.07 -8.41
N PRO A 246 0.56 7.43 -8.91
CA PRO A 246 0.35 8.67 -9.66
C PRO A 246 0.02 9.88 -8.79
N HIS A 247 -0.18 9.69 -7.48
CA HIS A 247 -0.69 10.72 -6.57
C HIS A 247 0.42 11.52 -5.89
N PHE A 248 1.23 10.85 -5.07
CA PHE A 248 2.27 11.45 -4.25
C PHE A 248 3.63 11.40 -4.94
N PHE A 249 4.03 10.22 -5.40
CA PHE A 249 5.32 10.02 -6.05
C PHE A 249 5.30 10.41 -7.52
N ARG A 250 4.12 10.34 -8.16
CA ARG A 250 3.92 10.70 -9.58
C ARG A 250 4.90 9.97 -10.49
N ALA A 251 5.12 8.70 -10.18
CA ALA A 251 6.09 7.83 -10.84
C ALA A 251 5.40 6.82 -11.78
N ASP A 252 4.12 7.02 -12.06
CA ASP A 252 3.34 6.24 -13.01
C ASP A 252 3.87 6.40 -14.43
N ASN A 253 3.86 5.30 -15.19
CA ASN A 253 4.23 5.29 -16.60
C ASN A 253 3.41 4.23 -17.35
N LEU A 254 2.25 4.67 -17.85
CA LEU A 254 1.30 3.79 -18.51
C LEU A 254 1.83 3.21 -19.83
N GLU A 255 2.58 4.01 -20.60
CA GLU A 255 3.18 3.55 -21.86
C GLU A 255 4.13 2.37 -21.60
N ARG A 256 5.01 2.51 -20.60
CA ARG A 256 5.91 1.43 -20.18
C ARG A 256 5.13 0.21 -19.71
N ALA A 257 4.13 0.41 -18.85
CA ALA A 257 3.34 -0.67 -18.28
C ALA A 257 2.61 -1.50 -19.34
N CYS A 258 2.32 -0.93 -20.50
CA CYS A 258 1.70 -1.61 -21.63
C CYS A 258 2.69 -2.27 -22.62
N ARG A 259 4.01 -2.05 -22.49
CA ARG A 259 4.99 -2.60 -23.45
C ARG A 259 4.96 -4.13 -23.45
N GLY A 260 4.57 -4.72 -24.57
CA GLY A 260 4.46 -6.18 -24.74
C GLY A 260 3.09 -6.76 -24.40
N VAL A 261 2.13 -5.95 -23.98
CA VAL A 261 0.71 -6.35 -23.93
C VAL A 261 0.16 -6.33 -25.36
N PRO A 262 -0.40 -7.44 -25.87
CA PRO A 262 -0.98 -7.45 -27.21
C PRO A 262 -2.11 -6.43 -27.34
N GLU A 263 -2.21 -5.82 -28.52
CA GLU A 263 -3.30 -4.90 -28.82
C GLU A 263 -4.65 -5.60 -28.63
N GLN A 264 -5.63 -4.89 -28.07
CA GLN A 264 -6.99 -5.39 -27.80
C GLN A 264 -7.08 -6.57 -26.81
N ALA A 265 -5.97 -7.00 -26.20
CA ALA A 265 -6.01 -8.01 -25.16
C ALA A 265 -6.84 -7.50 -23.97
N PRO A 266 -7.68 -8.37 -23.35
CA PRO A 266 -8.42 -8.00 -22.16
C PRO A 266 -7.43 -7.63 -21.05
N SER A 267 -7.55 -6.40 -20.54
CA SER A 267 -6.65 -5.88 -19.53
C SER A 267 -7.39 -5.12 -18.42
N ILE A 268 -6.85 -5.23 -17.21
CA ILE A 268 -7.32 -4.51 -16.03
C ILE A 268 -6.14 -3.67 -15.54
N LEU A 269 -6.35 -2.35 -15.44
CA LEU A 269 -5.39 -1.44 -14.83
C LEU A 269 -5.49 -1.53 -13.31
N LEU A 270 -4.37 -1.85 -12.67
CA LEU A 270 -4.16 -1.78 -11.23
C LEU A 270 -3.40 -0.49 -10.94
N CYS A 271 -4.00 0.38 -10.13
CA CYS A 271 -3.40 1.64 -9.74
C CYS A 271 -3.89 1.99 -8.35
N HIS A 272 -3.06 2.59 -7.52
CA HIS A 272 -3.52 2.94 -6.18
C HIS A 272 -4.59 4.04 -6.17
N SER A 273 -4.49 5.06 -7.03
CA SER A 273 -5.37 6.23 -7.05
C SER A 273 -6.26 6.30 -8.30
N PRO A 274 -7.53 6.76 -8.21
CA PRO A 274 -8.42 6.93 -9.35
C PRO A 274 -8.01 8.06 -10.31
N GLU A 275 -6.97 8.83 -9.99
CA GLU A 275 -6.57 10.04 -10.73
C GLU A 275 -6.08 9.78 -12.17
N LEU A 276 -5.76 8.53 -12.51
CA LEU A 276 -5.39 8.12 -13.87
C LEU A 276 -6.55 7.75 -14.79
N TYR A 277 -7.81 7.94 -14.35
CA TYR A 277 -8.98 7.52 -15.13
C TYR A 277 -9.02 8.07 -16.57
N ARG A 278 -8.51 9.29 -16.81
CA ARG A 278 -8.51 9.90 -18.16
C ARG A 278 -7.52 9.18 -19.06
N GLN A 279 -6.28 9.03 -18.58
CA GLN A 279 -5.19 8.35 -19.26
C GLN A 279 -5.60 6.90 -19.55
N ALA A 280 -6.09 6.18 -18.55
CA ALA A 280 -6.57 4.81 -18.68
C ALA A 280 -7.63 4.69 -19.79
N ALA A 281 -8.66 5.54 -19.77
CA ALA A 281 -9.71 5.49 -20.78
C ALA A 281 -9.22 5.83 -22.19
N HIS A 282 -8.25 6.74 -22.33
CA HIS A 282 -7.70 7.15 -23.63
C HIS A 282 -6.62 6.19 -24.15
N SER A 283 -6.05 5.37 -23.27
CA SER A 283 -5.17 4.25 -23.62
C SER A 283 -5.92 2.95 -23.89
N GLY A 284 -7.26 2.96 -23.89
CA GLY A 284 -8.09 1.84 -24.31
C GLY A 284 -8.37 0.78 -23.25
N PHE A 285 -8.06 1.05 -21.97
CA PHE A 285 -8.38 0.13 -20.88
C PHE A 285 -9.89 -0.06 -20.73
N ASP A 286 -10.29 -1.32 -20.49
CA ASP A 286 -11.67 -1.69 -20.21
C ASP A 286 -12.03 -1.51 -18.74
N ALA A 287 -11.08 -1.80 -17.85
CA ALA A 287 -11.31 -1.78 -16.42
C ALA A 287 -10.14 -1.15 -15.65
N MET A 288 -10.45 -0.45 -14.56
CA MET A 288 -9.49 0.10 -13.61
C MET A 288 -9.92 -0.20 -12.17
N LEU A 289 -9.00 -0.73 -11.37
CA LEU A 289 -9.19 -1.01 -9.95
C LEU A 289 -8.23 -0.15 -9.13
N CYS A 290 -8.76 0.54 -8.13
CA CYS A 290 -8.00 1.43 -7.27
C CYS A 290 -8.58 1.55 -5.86
N GLY A 291 -7.84 2.24 -4.99
CA GLY A 291 -8.17 2.55 -3.60
C GLY A 291 -7.91 4.04 -3.30
N HIS A 292 -6.99 4.31 -2.37
CA HIS A 292 -6.42 5.62 -1.98
C HIS A 292 -7.37 6.56 -1.24
N THR A 293 -8.61 6.65 -1.71
CA THR A 293 -9.58 7.63 -1.21
C THR A 293 -10.19 7.25 0.14
N HIS A 294 -10.05 5.99 0.54
CA HIS A 294 -10.77 5.37 1.67
C HIS A 294 -12.29 5.57 1.65
N GLY A 295 -12.88 5.96 0.51
CA GLY A 295 -14.23 6.49 0.45
C GLY A 295 -14.46 7.74 1.32
N GLY A 296 -13.40 8.39 1.78
CA GLY A 296 -13.38 9.45 2.76
C GLY A 296 -13.51 9.01 4.22
N GLN A 297 -13.75 7.73 4.50
CA GLN A 297 -13.74 7.04 5.81
C GLN A 297 -14.70 7.57 6.91
N ILE A 298 -14.83 8.89 7.07
CA ILE A 298 -15.78 9.59 7.91
C ILE A 298 -16.73 10.35 6.98
N ARG A 299 -17.93 9.78 6.80
CA ARG A 299 -19.00 10.37 6.00
C ARG A 299 -20.11 10.92 6.90
N LEU A 300 -20.70 12.02 6.47
CA LEU A 300 -21.96 12.49 7.07
C LEU A 300 -23.10 11.48 6.81
N PRO A 301 -24.20 11.52 7.58
CA PRO A 301 -25.41 10.80 7.22
C PRO A 301 -25.78 11.05 5.75
N GLY A 302 -26.17 9.99 5.03
CA GLY A 302 -26.39 10.05 3.58
C GLY A 302 -25.14 9.78 2.73
N GLY A 303 -23.99 9.48 3.34
CA GLY A 303 -22.81 8.99 2.62
C GLY A 303 -21.91 10.08 2.02
N ILE A 304 -22.07 11.33 2.46
CA ILE A 304 -21.30 12.48 1.95
C ILE A 304 -19.89 12.46 2.58
N ALA A 305 -18.87 12.24 1.76
CA ALA A 305 -17.47 12.30 2.19
C ALA A 305 -17.03 13.74 2.47
N LEU A 306 -16.40 13.94 3.64
CA LEU A 306 -15.84 15.23 4.05
C LEU A 306 -14.51 15.51 3.35
N LEU A 307 -13.63 14.51 3.29
CA LEU A 307 -12.31 14.55 2.68
C LEU A 307 -12.09 13.26 1.91
N THR A 308 -11.51 13.31 0.72
CA THR A 308 -11.18 12.13 -0.09
C THR A 308 -9.75 12.14 -0.60
N ASN A 309 -9.04 13.27 -0.47
CA ASN A 309 -7.63 13.47 -0.82
C ASN A 309 -7.21 13.05 -2.24
N ALA A 310 -8.14 12.99 -3.19
CA ALA A 310 -7.87 12.66 -4.59
C ALA A 310 -8.39 13.75 -5.53
N ASP A 311 -7.61 14.07 -6.55
CA ASP A 311 -7.96 14.97 -7.64
C ASP A 311 -8.77 14.24 -8.73
N CYS A 312 -10.01 13.88 -8.37
CA CYS A 312 -10.95 13.22 -9.26
C CYS A 312 -12.40 13.62 -8.96
N PRO A 313 -13.35 13.37 -9.88
CA PRO A 313 -14.77 13.55 -9.60
C PRO A 313 -15.21 12.81 -8.33
N ARG A 314 -16.06 13.43 -7.49
CA ARG A 314 -16.49 12.85 -6.20
C ARG A 314 -17.11 11.46 -6.35
N ASN A 315 -17.84 11.20 -7.43
CA ASN A 315 -18.45 9.90 -7.71
C ASN A 315 -17.42 8.81 -8.07
N PHE A 316 -16.14 9.15 -8.27
CA PHE A 316 -15.07 8.17 -8.50
C PHE A 316 -14.33 7.83 -7.21
N THR A 317 -14.72 8.42 -6.07
CA THR A 317 -14.03 8.19 -4.79
C THR A 317 -14.54 6.97 -4.02
N ALA A 318 -15.56 6.27 -4.52
CA ALA A 318 -16.03 5.03 -3.91
C ALA A 318 -16.94 4.23 -4.84
N GLY A 319 -16.80 2.91 -4.80
CA GLY A 319 -17.64 1.97 -5.53
C GLY A 319 -17.39 2.02 -7.04
N ALA A 320 -18.38 1.54 -7.77
CA ALA A 320 -18.34 1.47 -9.23
C ALA A 320 -18.59 2.82 -9.88
N TRP A 321 -17.84 3.13 -10.92
CA TRP A 321 -18.01 4.31 -11.74
C TRP A 321 -17.69 4.02 -13.21
N ARG A 322 -18.09 4.93 -14.10
CA ARG A 322 -17.81 4.82 -15.54
C ARG A 322 -17.28 6.14 -16.07
N TYR A 323 -16.28 6.06 -16.93
CA TYR A 323 -15.81 7.18 -17.72
C TYR A 323 -15.59 6.73 -19.16
N ARG A 324 -16.45 7.18 -20.09
CA ARG A 324 -16.49 6.67 -21.46
C ARG A 324 -16.68 5.13 -21.45
N ALA A 325 -15.78 4.39 -22.09
CA ALA A 325 -15.78 2.93 -22.12
C ALA A 325 -15.09 2.27 -20.90
N LEU A 326 -14.42 3.06 -20.05
CA LEU A 326 -13.70 2.54 -18.88
C LEU A 326 -14.67 2.26 -17.73
N TYR A 327 -14.67 1.02 -17.25
CA TYR A 327 -15.32 0.61 -16.00
C TYR A 327 -14.34 0.73 -14.85
N GLY A 328 -14.61 1.65 -13.93
CA GLY A 328 -13.76 1.86 -12.77
C GLY A 328 -14.40 1.32 -11.49
N TYR A 329 -13.56 0.89 -10.56
CA TYR A 329 -13.98 0.62 -9.20
C TYR A 329 -12.95 1.18 -8.22
N THR A 330 -13.40 2.04 -7.32
CA THR A 330 -12.58 2.59 -6.23
C THR A 330 -13.05 1.99 -4.92
N SER A 331 -12.28 1.05 -4.39
CA SER A 331 -12.58 0.46 -3.09
C SER A 331 -12.40 1.49 -2.00
N VAL A 332 -13.26 1.41 -0.98
CA VAL A 332 -13.15 2.28 0.21
C VAL A 332 -12.08 1.79 1.19
N GLY A 333 -11.34 0.74 0.84
CA GLY A 333 -10.22 0.22 1.61
C GLY A 333 -10.62 -0.69 2.75
N ALA A 334 -9.74 -1.63 3.11
CA ALA A 334 -9.95 -2.54 4.24
C ALA A 334 -9.49 -1.91 5.57
N GLY A 335 -8.40 -1.15 5.56
CA GLY A 335 -7.78 -0.52 6.72
C GLY A 335 -8.38 0.83 7.08
N SER A 336 -7.65 1.65 7.83
CA SER A 336 -8.05 3.03 8.14
C SER A 336 -6.84 3.95 8.07
N SER A 337 -7.03 5.17 7.59
CA SER A 337 -5.99 6.21 7.52
C SER A 337 -6.30 7.39 8.44
N ILE A 338 -5.29 8.19 8.79
CA ILE A 338 -5.35 9.40 9.66
C ILE A 338 -5.81 9.11 11.11
N VAL A 339 -7.00 8.58 11.31
CA VAL A 339 -7.57 8.13 12.58
C VAL A 339 -8.15 6.73 12.42
N GLY A 340 -7.95 5.83 13.38
CA GLY A 340 -8.45 4.45 13.30
C GLY A 340 -9.96 4.32 13.53
N VAL A 341 -10.79 5.11 12.84
CA VAL A 341 -12.25 5.11 12.96
C VAL A 341 -12.93 5.25 11.60
N ARG A 342 -14.09 4.60 11.45
CA ARG A 342 -14.95 4.73 10.26
C ARG A 342 -16.38 5.10 10.65
N PHE A 343 -17.03 5.98 9.87
CA PHE A 343 -18.44 6.35 10.05
C PHE A 343 -19.14 6.44 8.69
N ASN A 344 -20.29 5.77 8.57
CA ASN A 344 -21.10 5.70 7.34
C ASN A 344 -20.29 5.26 6.08
N CYS A 345 -19.16 4.58 6.30
CA CYS A 345 -18.22 4.10 5.29
C CYS A 345 -17.59 2.81 5.82
N ARG A 346 -18.34 1.71 5.75
CA ARG A 346 -17.86 0.38 6.18
C ARG A 346 -16.63 0.02 5.34
N PRO A 347 -15.51 -0.42 5.93
CA PRO A 347 -14.35 -0.87 5.15
C PRO A 347 -14.75 -2.09 4.33
N GLU A 348 -14.03 -2.41 3.27
CA GLU A 348 -14.40 -3.53 2.40
C GLU A 348 -13.20 -4.28 1.83
N VAL A 349 -13.43 -5.56 1.53
CA VAL A 349 -12.73 -6.32 0.49
C VAL A 349 -13.74 -6.64 -0.60
N VAL A 350 -13.30 -6.63 -1.85
CA VAL A 350 -14.20 -6.73 -3.00
C VAL A 350 -13.92 -7.99 -3.79
N LEU A 351 -14.95 -8.79 -4.03
CA LEU A 351 -14.91 -9.92 -4.93
C LEU A 351 -15.53 -9.52 -6.27
N HIS A 352 -14.67 -9.22 -7.22
CA HIS A 352 -15.07 -8.90 -8.59
C HIS A 352 -15.31 -10.19 -9.37
N ARG A 353 -16.46 -10.28 -10.04
CA ARG A 353 -16.75 -11.32 -11.03
C ARG A 353 -16.65 -10.70 -12.42
N LEU A 354 -15.74 -11.21 -13.24
CA LEU A 354 -15.55 -10.69 -14.60
C LEU A 354 -16.72 -11.10 -15.48
N ASP A 355 -17.34 -10.13 -16.15
CA ASP A 355 -18.40 -10.33 -17.11
C ASP A 355 -18.01 -9.68 -18.44
N ARG A 356 -18.54 -10.19 -19.55
CA ARG A 356 -18.38 -9.52 -20.84
C ARG A 356 -19.21 -8.23 -20.83
N ALA A 357 -18.60 -7.09 -21.18
CA ALA A 357 -19.35 -5.85 -21.32
C ALA A 357 -20.37 -5.99 -22.45
N LYS A 358 -21.56 -5.41 -22.27
CA LYS A 358 -22.52 -5.29 -23.36
C LYS A 358 -21.93 -4.33 -24.39
N ALA A 359 -22.08 -4.65 -25.68
CA ALA A 359 -21.77 -3.69 -26.74
C ALA A 359 -22.61 -2.43 -26.47
N ASP A 360 -21.97 -1.26 -26.48
CA ASP A 360 -22.70 0.01 -26.46
C ASP A 360 -23.57 0.03 -27.73
N GLN A 361 -24.90 0.02 -27.56
CA GLN A 361 -25.87 0.16 -28.65
C GLN A 361 -25.97 1.60 -29.13
#